data_AF-A0A8T6CQJ3-F1
#
_entry.id   AF-A0A8T6CQJ3-F1
#
_cell.length_a   1.000
_cell.length_b   1.000
_cell.length_c   1.000
_cell.angle_alpha   90.00
_cell.angle_beta   90.00
_cell.angle_gamma   90.00
#
_symmetry.space_group_name_H-M   'P 1'
#
loop_
_entity.id
_entity.type
_entity.pdbx_description
1 polymer ?
#
loop_
_entity_poly.entity_id
_entity_poly.type
_entity_poly.pdbx_seq_one_letter_code
_entity_poly.pdbx_strand_id
1 'polypeptide(L)'
;MHAQLSVNVDSGVEKPNDLYGKRIGVGEYQQTASLWTRGVLQHDFGVDQFSVDWWMERSEELSHGGATGFKPMEGIKFNRIPEDKSLATMLARGELDAAPIGRAFSNEKNVIDRSTTIRPKPEEFAKVRPLFPDFMAEGKRFFETHGYIPANHCYAIRGDIHEKYPWVAFNLYAAFVRAKEEWYAELSSRVPSDLIFGPQYMAQTRRIFGSDPFTYGLKDNQKMIDTMIGFSHEQGFIPRKPDMEELFAPPMLDL
;
A
#
# COMPACT_ATOMS: atom_id res chain seq x y z
N MET A 1 -4.31 1.84 1.56
CA MET A 1 -3.65 0.53 1.68
C MET A 1 -3.98 -0.11 3.03
N HIS A 2 -3.72 0.59 4.13
CA HIS A 2 -4.10 0.15 5.48
C HIS A 2 -5.60 -0.13 5.65
N ALA A 3 -6.46 0.67 5.00
CA ALA A 3 -7.91 0.48 5.06
C ALA A 3 -8.36 -0.90 4.58
N GLN A 4 -7.56 -1.62 3.78
CA GLN A 4 -7.87 -2.95 3.24
C GLN A 4 -7.56 -4.11 4.19
N LEU A 5 -7.09 -3.84 5.41
CA LEU A 5 -6.91 -4.88 6.41
C LEU A 5 -8.25 -5.54 6.75
N SER A 6 -8.24 -6.87 6.79
CA SER A 6 -9.34 -7.68 7.32
C SER A 6 -8.88 -8.36 8.58
N VAL A 7 -9.83 -8.70 9.47
CA VAL A 7 -9.61 -9.38 10.74
C VAL A 7 -10.44 -10.65 10.83
N ASN A 8 -9.98 -11.59 11.64
CA ASN A 8 -10.83 -12.69 12.09
C ASN A 8 -11.81 -12.19 13.16
N VAL A 9 -13.08 -12.58 13.09
CA VAL A 9 -14.12 -12.18 14.07
C VAL A 9 -13.83 -12.67 15.50
N ASP A 10 -13.10 -13.78 15.65
CA ASP A 10 -12.73 -14.37 16.94
C ASP A 10 -11.41 -13.78 17.50
N SER A 11 -10.78 -12.82 16.81
CA SER A 11 -9.48 -12.23 17.21
C SER A 11 -9.59 -11.23 18.38
N GLY A 12 -10.79 -10.74 18.68
CA GLY A 12 -11.03 -9.67 19.63
C GLY A 12 -10.56 -8.28 19.18
N VAL A 13 -10.28 -8.09 17.88
CA VAL A 13 -9.86 -6.81 17.29
C VAL A 13 -11.09 -6.05 16.77
N GLU A 14 -11.55 -5.03 17.48
CA GLU A 14 -12.72 -4.23 17.08
C GLU A 14 -12.31 -2.90 16.41
N LYS A 15 -11.17 -2.34 16.81
CA LYS A 15 -10.59 -1.12 16.25
C LYS A 15 -9.09 -1.27 16.00
N PRO A 16 -8.45 -0.39 15.19
CA PRO A 16 -7.04 -0.55 14.83
C PRO A 16 -6.07 -0.68 16.01
N ASN A 17 -6.28 0.07 17.10
CA ASN A 17 -5.42 -0.01 18.30
C ASN A 17 -5.44 -1.38 18.99
N ASP A 18 -6.47 -2.20 18.78
CA ASP A 18 -6.57 -3.54 19.36
C ASP A 18 -5.62 -4.55 18.66
N LEU A 19 -4.92 -4.10 17.60
CA LEU A 19 -3.85 -4.86 16.95
C LEU A 19 -2.59 -5.01 17.80
N TYR A 20 -2.48 -4.29 18.92
CA TYR A 20 -1.37 -4.46 19.87
C TYR A 20 -1.27 -5.93 20.33
N GLY A 21 -0.09 -6.51 20.18
CA GLY A 21 0.21 -7.90 20.53
C GLY A 21 -0.41 -8.95 19.60
N LYS A 22 -0.97 -8.54 18.46
CA LYS A 22 -1.64 -9.45 17.50
C LYS A 22 -0.69 -9.97 16.42
N ARG A 23 -1.12 -11.04 15.75
CA ARG A 23 -0.44 -11.65 14.59
C ARG A 23 -0.96 -11.02 13.31
N ILE A 24 -0.10 -10.26 12.63
CA ILE A 24 -0.44 -9.53 11.42
C ILE A 24 0.26 -10.14 10.19
N GLY A 25 -0.54 -10.52 9.21
CA GLY A 25 -0.11 -11.01 7.92
C GLY A 25 0.28 -9.88 6.96
N VAL A 26 1.36 -10.09 6.20
CA VAL A 26 1.78 -9.22 5.09
C VAL A 26 2.22 -10.05 3.89
N GLY A 27 1.99 -9.59 2.67
CA GLY A 27 2.51 -10.28 1.47
C GLY A 27 4.04 -10.25 1.46
N GLU A 28 4.60 -9.06 1.66
CA GLU A 28 6.02 -8.77 1.77
C GLU A 28 6.21 -7.70 2.84
N TYR A 29 7.16 -7.87 3.75
CA TYR A 29 7.34 -6.89 4.82
C TYR A 29 7.88 -5.54 4.29
N GLN A 30 8.70 -5.54 3.25
CA GLN A 30 9.43 -4.38 2.71
C GLN A 30 8.62 -3.62 1.67
N GLN A 31 7.59 -4.28 1.12
CA GLN A 31 6.76 -3.71 0.06
C GLN A 31 6.09 -2.41 0.52
N THR A 32 5.96 -1.46 -0.42
CA THR A 32 5.34 -0.15 -0.24
C THR A 32 3.99 -0.21 0.49
N ALA A 33 3.12 -1.17 0.15
CA ALA A 33 1.83 -1.33 0.82
C ALA A 33 1.96 -1.67 2.32
N SER A 34 2.93 -2.50 2.68
CA SER A 34 3.22 -2.87 4.06
C SER A 34 3.92 -1.73 4.81
N LEU A 35 4.81 -0.99 4.14
CA LEU A 35 5.42 0.24 4.65
C LEU A 35 4.36 1.26 5.06
N TRP A 36 3.44 1.60 4.14
CA TRP A 36 2.34 2.52 4.40
C TRP A 36 1.42 1.98 5.50
N THR A 37 1.07 0.70 5.45
CA THR A 37 0.18 0.11 6.46
C THR A 37 0.78 0.23 7.85
N ARG A 38 2.05 -0.12 8.04
CA ARG A 38 2.73 0.02 9.34
C ARG A 38 2.88 1.47 9.77
N GLY A 39 3.28 2.35 8.86
CA GLY A 39 3.42 3.78 9.18
C GLY A 39 2.10 4.39 9.65
N VAL A 40 1.00 4.11 8.95
CA VAL A 40 -0.33 4.58 9.37
C VAL A 40 -0.78 3.94 10.67
N LEU A 41 -0.59 2.63 10.86
CA LEU A 41 -0.92 1.97 12.13
C LEU A 41 -0.16 2.59 13.32
N GLN A 42 1.11 2.92 13.13
CA GLN A 42 1.92 3.55 14.17
C GLN A 42 1.47 5.00 14.45
N HIS A 43 1.39 5.83 13.41
CA HIS A 43 1.22 7.28 13.58
C HIS A 43 -0.23 7.71 13.79
N ASP A 44 -1.20 7.00 13.23
CA ASP A 44 -2.62 7.33 13.37
C ASP A 44 -3.31 6.50 14.47
N PHE A 45 -2.78 5.32 14.78
CA PHE A 45 -3.43 4.35 15.68
C PHE A 45 -2.53 3.83 16.80
N GLY A 46 -1.28 4.30 16.93
CA GLY A 46 -0.40 3.94 18.04
C GLY A 46 0.05 2.48 18.08
N VAL A 47 -0.04 1.75 16.97
CA VAL A 47 0.41 0.35 16.86
C VAL A 47 1.72 0.33 16.07
N ASP A 48 2.83 0.35 16.79
CA ASP A 48 4.16 0.29 16.19
C ASP A 48 4.53 -1.13 15.74
N GLN A 49 5.53 -1.23 14.87
CA GLN A 49 6.01 -2.49 14.30
C GLN A 49 6.63 -3.48 15.31
N PHE A 50 7.05 -3.04 16.49
CA PHE A 50 7.59 -3.90 17.55
C PHE A 50 6.48 -4.47 18.44
N SER A 51 5.32 -3.81 18.47
CA SER A 51 4.17 -4.21 19.28
C SER A 51 3.39 -5.41 18.75
N VAL A 52 3.73 -5.95 17.58
CA VAL A 52 2.97 -7.01 16.90
C VAL A 52 3.87 -8.13 16.37
N ASP A 53 3.25 -9.27 16.02
CA ASP A 53 3.93 -10.43 15.45
C ASP A 53 3.69 -10.46 13.93
N TRP A 54 4.73 -10.27 13.13
CA TRP A 54 4.61 -10.20 11.67
C TRP A 54 4.75 -11.58 11.02
N TRP A 55 3.87 -11.84 10.05
CA TRP A 55 3.81 -13.10 9.30
C TRP A 55 3.80 -12.82 7.79
N MET A 56 4.89 -13.15 7.12
CA MET A 56 5.09 -12.84 5.71
C MET A 56 4.73 -14.03 4.81
N GLU A 57 3.94 -13.76 3.76
CA GLU A 57 3.48 -14.79 2.81
C GLU A 57 4.54 -15.19 1.78
N ARG A 58 5.25 -14.23 1.18
CA ARG A 58 6.19 -14.56 0.11
C ARG A 58 7.34 -15.42 0.64
N SER A 59 7.71 -16.43 -0.13
CA SER A 59 8.93 -17.20 0.09
C SER A 59 10.16 -16.33 -0.14
N GLU A 60 11.34 -16.83 0.22
CA GLU A 60 12.59 -16.11 0.01
C GLU A 60 12.85 -15.85 -1.49
N GLU A 61 12.59 -16.84 -2.35
CA GLU A 61 12.81 -16.78 -3.80
C GLU A 61 11.91 -15.75 -4.52
N LEU A 62 10.69 -15.54 -4.00
CA LEU A 62 9.70 -14.63 -4.59
C LEU A 62 9.65 -13.27 -3.88
N SER A 63 10.55 -13.06 -2.92
CA SER A 63 10.58 -11.86 -2.06
C SER A 63 11.61 -10.85 -2.56
N HIS A 64 11.25 -9.57 -2.55
CA HIS A 64 12.19 -8.46 -2.72
C HIS A 64 13.25 -8.47 -1.62
N GLY A 65 12.83 -8.81 -0.39
CA GLY A 65 13.72 -9.00 0.74
C GLY A 65 14.75 -10.10 0.50
N GLY A 66 14.36 -11.22 -0.13
CA GLY A 66 15.30 -12.27 -0.54
C GLY A 66 16.33 -11.77 -1.55
N ALA A 67 15.90 -11.05 -2.58
CA ALA A 67 16.79 -10.48 -3.60
C ALA A 67 17.74 -9.39 -3.07
N THR A 68 17.34 -8.68 -2.00
CA THR A 68 18.12 -7.56 -1.41
C THR A 68 18.89 -7.96 -0.15
N GLY A 69 18.72 -9.18 0.36
CA GLY A 69 19.31 -9.61 1.62
C GLY A 69 18.72 -8.90 2.84
N PHE A 70 17.47 -8.46 2.77
CA PHE A 70 16.78 -7.77 3.86
C PHE A 70 16.82 -8.58 5.16
N LYS A 71 17.06 -7.88 6.27
CA LYS A 71 16.86 -8.40 7.62
C LYS A 71 16.02 -7.41 8.43
N PRO A 72 15.03 -7.88 9.20
CA PRO A 72 14.27 -7.00 10.07
C PRO A 72 15.18 -6.42 11.15
N MET A 73 14.83 -5.24 11.64
CA MET A 73 15.53 -4.63 12.76
C MET A 73 15.48 -5.55 13.99
N GLU A 74 16.47 -5.41 14.86
CA GLU A 74 16.48 -6.11 16.14
C GLU A 74 15.20 -5.80 16.94
N GLY A 75 14.63 -6.83 17.57
CA GLY A 75 13.38 -6.73 18.33
C GLY A 75 12.09 -6.92 17.51
N ILE A 76 12.14 -6.86 16.17
CA ILE A 76 10.99 -7.18 15.33
C ILE A 76 10.71 -8.68 15.36
N LYS A 77 9.50 -9.06 15.75
CA LYS A 77 9.02 -10.45 15.68
C LYS A 77 8.57 -10.75 14.26
N PHE A 78 9.42 -11.46 13.52
CA PHE A 78 9.21 -11.73 12.10
C PHE A 78 9.18 -13.23 11.82
N ASN A 79 8.15 -13.68 11.11
CA ASN A 79 7.92 -15.06 10.73
C ASN A 79 7.55 -15.15 9.24
N ARG A 80 7.79 -16.31 8.63
CA ARG A 80 7.20 -16.67 7.33
C ARG A 80 6.07 -17.67 7.54
N ILE A 81 5.01 -17.55 6.76
CA ILE A 81 3.91 -18.53 6.82
C ILE A 81 4.29 -19.84 6.10
N PRO A 82 3.70 -20.99 6.46
CA PRO A 82 3.92 -22.27 5.77
C PRO A 82 3.62 -22.21 4.27
N GLU A 83 4.36 -22.97 3.45
CA GLU A 83 4.24 -23.00 1.98
C GLU A 83 2.89 -23.54 1.44
N ASP A 84 2.21 -24.35 2.25
CA ASP A 84 0.91 -24.95 1.97
C ASP A 84 -0.28 -24.09 2.41
N LYS A 85 -0.03 -22.90 2.95
CA LYS A 85 -1.04 -21.95 3.44
C LYS A 85 -1.02 -20.62 2.68
N SER A 86 -2.06 -19.82 2.89
CA SER A 86 -2.12 -18.41 2.48
C SER A 86 -2.55 -17.52 3.62
N LEU A 87 -2.33 -16.20 3.51
CA LEU A 87 -2.86 -15.21 4.45
C LEU A 87 -4.38 -15.36 4.61
N ALA A 88 -5.11 -15.58 3.51
CA ALA A 88 -6.55 -15.80 3.54
C ALA A 88 -6.95 -17.04 4.36
N THR A 89 -6.27 -18.18 4.16
CA THR A 89 -6.56 -19.39 4.96
C THR A 89 -6.23 -19.23 6.44
N MET A 90 -5.08 -18.62 6.74
CA MET A 90 -4.65 -18.43 8.12
C MET A 90 -5.51 -17.42 8.86
N LEU A 91 -5.91 -16.33 8.19
CA LEU A 91 -6.84 -15.35 8.75
C LEU A 91 -8.20 -15.99 9.01
N ALA A 92 -8.77 -16.72 8.04
CA ALA A 92 -10.09 -17.36 8.19
C ALA A 92 -10.12 -18.39 9.34
N ARG A 93 -8.99 -19.05 9.62
CA ARG A 93 -8.84 -20.04 10.70
C ARG A 93 -8.42 -19.46 12.05
N GLY A 94 -8.19 -18.15 12.15
CA GLY A 94 -7.73 -17.50 13.39
C GLY A 94 -6.27 -17.80 13.73
N GLU A 95 -5.48 -18.28 12.75
CA GLU A 95 -4.03 -18.41 12.87
C GLU A 95 -3.33 -17.05 12.71
N LEU A 96 -3.96 -16.10 11.99
CA LEU A 96 -3.65 -14.68 11.98
C LEU A 96 -4.84 -13.89 12.50
N ASP A 97 -4.57 -12.74 13.11
CA ASP A 97 -5.61 -11.85 13.64
C ASP A 97 -6.01 -10.79 12.62
N ALA A 98 -5.04 -10.31 11.81
CA ALA A 98 -5.29 -9.36 10.72
C ALA A 98 -4.41 -9.65 9.50
N ALA A 99 -4.92 -9.42 8.28
CA ALA A 99 -4.12 -9.48 7.05
C ALA A 99 -4.81 -8.74 5.87
N PRO A 100 -4.04 -8.24 4.89
CA PRO A 100 -4.59 -7.68 3.65
C PRO A 100 -4.96 -8.80 2.68
N ILE A 101 -6.21 -9.27 2.74
CA ILE A 101 -6.68 -10.40 1.91
C ILE A 101 -7.60 -9.98 0.76
N GLY A 102 -7.61 -8.70 0.37
CA GLY A 102 -8.50 -8.17 -0.68
C GLY A 102 -8.45 -8.94 -2.01
N ARG A 103 -7.29 -9.50 -2.36
CA ARG A 103 -7.13 -10.34 -3.57
C ARG A 103 -7.80 -11.71 -3.46
N ALA A 104 -8.08 -12.21 -2.26
CA ALA A 104 -8.81 -13.47 -2.08
C ALA A 104 -10.26 -13.40 -2.61
N PHE A 105 -10.78 -12.18 -2.83
CA PHE A 105 -12.10 -11.92 -3.39
C PHE A 105 -12.10 -11.74 -4.91
N SER A 106 -10.94 -11.77 -5.58
CA SER A 106 -10.85 -11.65 -7.04
C SER A 106 -10.72 -13.03 -7.70
N ASN A 107 -10.98 -13.08 -9.01
CA ASN A 107 -10.70 -14.25 -9.85
C ASN A 107 -9.29 -14.20 -10.48
N GLU A 108 -8.48 -13.21 -10.09
CA GLU A 108 -7.10 -13.09 -10.56
C GLU A 108 -6.29 -14.29 -10.06
N LYS A 109 -5.44 -14.84 -10.92
CA LYS A 109 -4.47 -15.86 -10.52
C LYS A 109 -3.13 -15.18 -10.30
N ASN A 110 -2.63 -15.24 -9.07
CA ASN A 110 -1.33 -14.71 -8.70
C ASN A 110 -0.47 -15.83 -8.09
N VAL A 111 0.73 -16.04 -8.63
CA VAL A 111 1.66 -17.07 -8.17
C VAL A 111 2.51 -16.61 -6.99
N ILE A 112 2.62 -15.30 -6.77
CA ILE A 112 3.41 -14.68 -5.71
C ILE A 112 2.57 -14.60 -4.42
N ASP A 113 1.36 -14.04 -4.52
CA ASP A 113 0.44 -13.92 -3.38
C ASP A 113 -0.58 -15.08 -3.42
N ARG A 114 -0.43 -16.02 -2.47
CA ARG A 114 -1.07 -17.34 -2.48
C ARG A 114 -2.54 -17.31 -2.09
N SER A 115 -3.04 -16.18 -1.58
CA SER A 115 -4.46 -16.01 -1.23
C SER A 115 -5.42 -16.13 -2.43
N THR A 116 -4.91 -16.07 -3.67
CA THR A 116 -5.71 -16.29 -4.88
C THR A 116 -5.78 -17.75 -5.32
N THR A 117 -4.83 -18.58 -4.90
CA THR A 117 -4.66 -19.99 -5.32
C THR A 117 -4.98 -20.98 -4.19
N ILE A 118 -4.56 -20.68 -2.97
CA ILE A 118 -4.86 -21.44 -1.75
C ILE A 118 -5.94 -20.67 -0.99
N ARG A 119 -7.21 -21.06 -1.17
CA ARG A 119 -8.36 -20.35 -0.60
C ARG A 119 -8.96 -21.11 0.59
N PRO A 120 -9.46 -20.40 1.61
CA PRO A 120 -10.26 -21.03 2.65
C PRO A 120 -11.60 -21.50 2.07
N LYS A 121 -12.25 -22.41 2.78
CA LYS A 121 -13.60 -22.83 2.45
C LYS A 121 -14.60 -21.69 2.70
N PRO A 122 -15.76 -21.63 2.00
CA PRO A 122 -16.74 -20.57 2.20
C PRO A 122 -17.16 -20.36 3.67
N GLU A 123 -17.33 -21.43 4.43
CA GLU A 123 -17.70 -21.40 5.85
C GLU A 123 -16.59 -20.84 6.75
N GLU A 124 -15.31 -21.06 6.39
CA GLU A 124 -14.18 -20.44 7.09
C GLU A 124 -14.13 -18.94 6.76
N PHE A 125 -14.42 -18.58 5.50
CA PHE A 125 -14.43 -17.19 5.04
C PHE A 125 -15.47 -16.34 5.77
N ALA A 126 -16.59 -16.92 6.20
CA ALA A 126 -17.62 -16.23 6.97
C ALA A 126 -17.10 -15.63 8.31
N LYS A 127 -15.93 -16.06 8.78
CA LYS A 127 -15.25 -15.53 9.97
C LYS A 127 -14.36 -14.32 9.70
N VAL A 128 -14.32 -13.81 8.47
CA VAL A 128 -13.49 -12.67 8.12
C VAL A 128 -14.35 -11.42 7.89
N ARG A 129 -13.94 -10.30 8.48
CA ARG A 129 -14.54 -8.99 8.23
C ARG A 129 -13.48 -7.91 8.01
N PRO A 130 -13.80 -6.80 7.34
CA PRO A 130 -12.91 -5.64 7.30
C PRO A 130 -12.59 -5.12 8.71
N LEU A 131 -11.36 -4.65 8.91
CA LEU A 131 -10.98 -3.87 10.09
C LEU A 131 -11.64 -2.49 10.06
N PHE A 132 -11.76 -1.91 8.87
CA PHE A 132 -12.46 -0.66 8.60
C PHE A 132 -13.75 -0.96 7.84
N PRO A 133 -14.92 -1.05 8.51
CA PRO A 133 -16.17 -1.40 7.86
C PRO A 133 -16.58 -0.39 6.77
N ASP A 134 -16.26 0.88 6.96
CA ASP A 134 -16.45 1.95 5.97
C ASP A 134 -15.10 2.39 5.39
N PHE A 135 -14.72 1.77 4.28
CA PHE A 135 -13.48 2.08 3.56
C PHE A 135 -13.46 3.52 3.01
N MET A 136 -14.61 4.07 2.65
CA MET A 136 -14.69 5.44 2.11
C MET A 136 -14.49 6.46 3.21
N ALA A 137 -15.07 6.24 4.39
CA ALA A 137 -14.87 7.10 5.55
C ALA A 137 -13.40 7.10 6.01
N GLU A 138 -12.75 5.94 6.07
CA GLU A 138 -11.34 5.87 6.44
C GLU A 138 -10.43 6.51 5.38
N GLY A 139 -10.69 6.29 4.09
CA GLY A 139 -9.97 6.96 3.01
C GLY A 139 -10.11 8.48 3.05
N LYS A 140 -11.32 8.98 3.33
CA LYS A 140 -11.60 10.40 3.54
C LYS A 140 -10.86 10.95 4.76
N ARG A 141 -10.95 10.28 5.91
CA ARG A 141 -10.25 10.68 7.15
C ARG A 141 -8.74 10.79 6.90
N PHE A 142 -8.15 9.79 6.25
CA PHE A 142 -6.73 9.79 5.93
C PHE A 142 -6.36 11.00 5.07
N PHE A 143 -7.10 11.23 3.98
CA PHE A 143 -6.83 12.36 3.09
C PHE A 143 -7.04 13.72 3.76
N GLU A 144 -8.09 13.89 4.56
CA GLU A 144 -8.32 15.14 5.31
C GLU A 144 -7.23 15.40 6.35
N THR A 145 -6.66 14.35 6.94
CA THR A 145 -5.58 14.45 7.93
C THR A 145 -4.23 14.74 7.27
N HIS A 146 -3.90 13.99 6.22
CA HIS A 146 -2.55 13.95 5.65
C HIS A 146 -2.41 14.77 4.36
N GLY A 147 -3.49 14.99 3.61
CA GLY A 147 -3.53 15.85 2.43
C GLY A 147 -2.97 15.23 1.14
N TYR A 148 -2.77 13.91 1.10
CA TYR A 148 -2.28 13.20 -0.08
C TYR A 148 -2.86 11.78 -0.17
N ILE A 149 -2.81 11.18 -1.36
CA ILE A 149 -3.07 9.74 -1.55
C ILE A 149 -1.74 9.00 -1.59
N PRO A 150 -1.53 7.94 -0.78
CA PRO A 150 -0.26 7.21 -0.75
C PRO A 150 0.10 6.60 -2.11
N ALA A 151 1.28 6.94 -2.63
CA ALA A 151 1.82 6.34 -3.85
C ALA A 151 2.24 4.89 -3.62
N ASN A 152 1.93 4.02 -4.58
CA ASN A 152 2.39 2.63 -4.58
C ASN A 152 3.60 2.40 -5.50
N HIS A 153 3.72 3.19 -6.56
CA HIS A 153 4.72 3.00 -7.62
C HIS A 153 5.43 4.33 -7.91
N CYS A 154 6.70 4.23 -8.30
CA CYS A 154 7.47 5.32 -8.88
C CYS A 154 8.09 4.85 -10.19
N TYR A 155 8.40 5.79 -11.08
CA TYR A 155 9.15 5.51 -12.29
C TYR A 155 10.63 5.76 -12.03
N ALA A 156 11.46 4.75 -12.24
CA ALA A 156 12.91 4.85 -12.13
C ALA A 156 13.55 4.87 -13.53
N ILE A 157 14.54 5.75 -13.71
CA ILE A 157 15.36 5.82 -14.92
C ILE A 157 16.76 5.37 -14.53
N ARG A 158 17.34 4.47 -15.31
CA ARG A 158 18.71 3.99 -15.06
C ARG A 158 19.69 5.16 -15.17
N GLY A 159 20.63 5.26 -14.23
CA GLY A 159 21.54 6.41 -14.11
C GLY A 159 22.32 6.69 -15.40
N ASP A 160 22.89 5.67 -16.03
CA ASP A 160 23.63 5.78 -17.30
C ASP A 160 22.78 6.33 -18.46
N ILE A 161 21.47 6.03 -18.50
CA ILE A 161 20.54 6.57 -19.49
C ILE A 161 20.28 8.06 -19.20
N HIS A 162 20.11 8.43 -17.93
CA HIS A 162 19.91 9.83 -17.55
C HIS A 162 21.17 10.66 -17.82
N GLU A 163 22.35 10.15 -17.49
CA GLU A 163 23.64 10.80 -17.77
C GLU A 163 23.83 11.06 -19.27
N LYS A 164 23.51 10.06 -20.11
CA LYS A 164 23.64 10.19 -21.57
C LYS A 164 22.55 11.06 -22.19
N TYR A 165 21.35 11.04 -21.62
CA TYR A 165 20.17 11.75 -22.14
C TYR A 165 19.46 12.53 -21.02
N PRO A 166 20.02 13.64 -20.50
CA PRO A 166 19.48 14.32 -19.31
C PRO A 166 18.02 14.77 -19.44
N TRP A 167 17.58 15.10 -20.66
CA TRP A 167 16.20 15.50 -20.96
C TRP A 167 15.17 14.35 -20.84
N VAL A 168 15.61 13.10 -20.71
CA VAL A 168 14.71 11.93 -20.68
C VAL A 168 13.73 11.99 -19.51
N ALA A 169 14.17 12.46 -18.34
CA ALA A 169 13.32 12.59 -17.16
C ALA A 169 12.16 13.56 -17.40
N PHE A 170 12.48 14.77 -17.87
CA PHE A 170 11.49 15.78 -18.20
C PHE A 170 10.55 15.35 -19.33
N ASN A 171 11.09 14.74 -20.39
CA ASN A 171 10.28 14.30 -21.53
C ASN A 171 9.29 13.18 -21.14
N LEU A 172 9.72 12.23 -20.30
CA LEU A 172 8.83 11.19 -19.76
C LEU A 172 7.76 11.81 -18.87
N TYR A 173 8.14 12.72 -17.97
CA TYR A 173 7.19 13.46 -17.14
C TYR A 173 6.13 14.18 -17.99
N ALA A 174 6.55 14.98 -18.96
CA ALA A 174 5.65 15.72 -19.85
C ALA A 174 4.77 14.79 -20.71
N ALA A 175 5.26 13.60 -21.07
CA ALA A 175 4.45 12.59 -21.75
C ALA A 175 3.39 12.00 -20.80
N PHE A 176 3.75 11.69 -19.56
CA PHE A 176 2.81 11.15 -18.57
C PHE A 176 1.74 12.17 -18.15
N VAL A 177 2.10 13.45 -17.99
CA VAL A 177 1.13 14.53 -17.75
C VAL A 177 0.10 14.59 -18.88
N ARG A 178 0.56 14.60 -20.15
CA ARG A 178 -0.35 14.59 -21.31
C ARG A 178 -1.24 13.34 -21.36
N ALA A 179 -0.66 12.16 -21.13
CA ALA A 179 -1.44 10.92 -21.09
C ALA A 179 -2.50 10.93 -19.98
N LYS A 180 -2.18 11.53 -18.83
CA LYS A 180 -3.11 11.72 -17.71
C LYS A 180 -4.21 12.71 -18.06
N GLU A 181 -3.90 13.82 -18.71
CA GLU A 181 -4.89 14.80 -19.18
C GLU A 181 -5.89 14.16 -20.16
N GLU A 182 -5.40 13.39 -21.14
CA GLU A 182 -6.23 12.62 -22.07
C GLU A 182 -7.15 11.64 -21.34
N TRP A 183 -6.60 10.91 -20.36
CA TRP A 183 -7.39 9.99 -19.52
C TRP A 183 -8.51 10.70 -18.75
N TYR A 184 -8.20 11.86 -18.13
CA TYR A 184 -9.20 12.60 -17.36
C TYR A 184 -10.27 13.26 -18.22
N ALA A 185 -9.94 13.66 -19.46
CA ALA A 185 -10.90 14.20 -20.41
C ALA A 185 -12.01 13.19 -20.75
N GLU A 186 -11.69 11.90 -20.77
CA GLU A 186 -12.63 10.82 -21.07
C GLU A 186 -13.15 10.07 -19.83
N LEU A 187 -12.66 10.40 -18.63
CA LEU A 187 -12.97 9.60 -17.44
C LEU A 187 -14.48 9.47 -17.16
N SER A 188 -15.25 10.52 -17.41
CA SER A 188 -16.71 10.51 -17.21
C SER A 188 -17.45 9.60 -18.20
N SER A 189 -16.94 9.42 -19.43
CA SER A 189 -17.54 8.51 -20.41
C SER A 189 -17.11 7.06 -20.20
N ARG A 190 -16.08 6.83 -19.37
CA ARG A 190 -15.53 5.51 -19.04
C ARG A 190 -16.10 4.90 -17.75
N VAL A 191 -16.99 5.61 -17.04
CA VAL A 191 -17.69 5.03 -15.88
C VAL A 191 -18.60 3.90 -16.35
N PRO A 192 -18.48 2.68 -15.79
CA PRO A 192 -19.34 1.56 -16.18
C PRO A 192 -20.82 1.92 -16.06
N SER A 193 -21.61 1.65 -17.11
CA SER A 193 -23.05 1.98 -17.14
C SER A 193 -23.85 1.26 -16.05
N ASP A 194 -23.39 0.08 -15.62
CA ASP A 194 -24.01 -0.70 -14.54
C ASP A 194 -23.80 -0.06 -13.16
N LEU A 195 -22.88 0.90 -13.04
CA LEU A 195 -22.77 1.75 -11.87
C LEU A 195 -23.82 2.86 -11.97
N ILE A 196 -25.07 2.53 -11.59
CA ILE A 196 -26.28 3.36 -11.77
C ILE A 196 -26.09 4.82 -11.30
N PHE A 197 -25.37 5.03 -10.20
CA PHE A 197 -25.08 6.36 -9.63
C PHE A 197 -23.64 6.84 -9.94
N GLY A 198 -23.06 6.37 -11.04
CA GLY A 198 -21.69 6.68 -11.47
C GLY A 198 -21.34 8.16 -11.43
N PRO A 199 -22.14 9.06 -12.05
CA PRO A 199 -21.90 10.50 -11.98
C PRO A 199 -21.89 11.07 -10.55
N GLN A 200 -22.78 10.59 -9.68
CA GLN A 200 -22.86 11.02 -8.27
C GLN A 200 -21.66 10.52 -7.47
N TYR A 201 -21.21 9.28 -7.70
CA TYR A 201 -20.00 8.73 -7.07
C TYR A 201 -18.74 9.48 -7.52
N MET A 202 -18.65 9.88 -8.80
CA MET A 202 -17.58 10.74 -9.27
C MET A 202 -17.62 12.12 -8.60
N ALA A 203 -18.80 12.74 -8.51
CA ALA A 203 -18.97 14.03 -7.85
C ALA A 203 -18.60 13.95 -6.36
N GLN A 204 -18.98 12.87 -5.67
CA GLN A 204 -18.61 12.62 -4.28
C GLN A 204 -17.09 12.46 -4.13
N THR A 205 -16.46 11.66 -5.01
CA THR A 205 -15.00 11.48 -5.04
C THR A 205 -14.29 12.84 -5.20
N ARG A 206 -14.74 13.66 -6.15
CA ARG A 206 -14.14 14.99 -6.40
C ARG A 206 -14.33 15.98 -5.25
N ARG A 207 -15.42 15.88 -4.50
CA ARG A 207 -15.62 16.70 -3.29
C ARG A 207 -14.65 16.34 -2.18
N ILE A 208 -14.23 15.07 -2.11
CA ILE A 208 -13.31 14.58 -1.07
C ILE A 208 -11.85 14.83 -1.47
N PHE A 209 -11.49 14.45 -2.70
CA PHE A 209 -10.08 14.40 -3.12
C PHE A 209 -9.69 15.48 -4.14
N GLY A 210 -10.63 16.32 -4.56
CA GLY A 210 -10.40 17.31 -5.63
C GLY A 210 -10.52 16.73 -7.03
N SER A 211 -10.24 17.56 -8.04
CA SER A 211 -10.31 17.19 -9.45
C SER A 211 -9.14 16.34 -9.91
N ASP A 212 -7.98 16.50 -9.27
CA ASP A 212 -6.76 15.76 -9.54
C ASP A 212 -6.12 15.26 -8.24
N PRO A 213 -6.54 14.09 -7.74
CA PRO A 213 -6.04 13.56 -6.47
C PRO A 213 -4.71 12.81 -6.59
N PHE A 214 -4.23 12.59 -7.81
CA PHE A 214 -2.98 11.89 -8.10
C PHE A 214 -2.01 12.83 -8.82
N THR A 215 -1.68 13.95 -8.18
CA THR A 215 -0.80 14.98 -8.75
C THR A 215 0.53 14.38 -9.20
N TYR A 216 1.05 14.87 -10.32
CA TYR A 216 2.40 14.54 -10.78
C TYR A 216 3.29 15.73 -10.47
N GLY A 217 4.56 15.48 -10.20
CA GLY A 217 5.53 16.51 -9.81
C GLY A 217 6.03 16.27 -8.40
N LEU A 218 7.23 16.73 -8.11
CA LEU A 218 7.87 16.58 -6.81
C LEU A 218 7.23 17.51 -5.78
N LYS A 219 7.02 18.78 -6.16
CA LYS A 219 6.50 19.83 -5.28
C LYS A 219 5.14 19.48 -4.70
N ASP A 220 4.22 19.03 -5.55
CA ASP A 220 2.87 18.65 -5.12
C ASP A 220 2.84 17.34 -4.32
N ASN A 221 3.88 16.50 -4.43
CA ASN A 221 4.00 15.23 -3.71
C ASN A 221 4.97 15.28 -2.53
N GLN A 222 5.59 16.43 -2.25
CA GLN A 222 6.71 16.50 -1.31
C GLN A 222 6.34 15.98 0.07
N LYS A 223 5.19 16.40 0.62
CA LYS A 223 4.70 15.92 1.93
C LYS A 223 4.54 14.40 1.98
N MET A 224 4.06 13.79 0.90
CA MET A 224 3.91 12.34 0.81
C MET A 224 5.28 11.65 0.77
N ILE A 225 6.20 12.17 -0.04
CA ILE A 225 7.55 11.60 -0.19
C ILE A 225 8.34 11.74 1.10
N ASP A 226 8.29 12.90 1.76
CA ASP A 226 8.88 13.12 3.10
C ASP A 226 8.34 12.13 4.12
N THR A 227 7.02 11.87 4.10
CA THR A 227 6.41 10.87 4.98
C THR A 227 6.93 9.48 4.68
N MET A 228 7.01 9.11 3.40
CA MET A 228 7.51 7.80 2.98
C MET A 228 9.00 7.60 3.34
N ILE A 229 9.83 8.65 3.21
CA ILE A 229 11.22 8.66 3.68
C ILE A 229 11.27 8.48 5.20
N GLY A 230 10.43 9.21 5.93
CA GLY A 230 10.27 9.08 7.38
C GLY A 230 9.96 7.65 7.80
N PHE A 231 8.92 7.05 7.21
CA PHE A 231 8.53 5.67 7.47
C PHE A 231 9.63 4.68 7.09
N SER A 232 10.29 4.86 5.95
CA SER A 232 11.38 3.97 5.55
C SER A 232 12.55 4.00 6.53
N HIS A 233 12.88 5.19 7.06
CA HIS A 233 13.94 5.34 8.05
C HIS A 233 13.54 4.75 9.40
N GLU A 234 12.35 5.09 9.91
CA GLU A 234 11.81 4.58 11.18
C GLU A 234 11.63 3.06 11.19
N GLN A 235 11.38 2.47 10.02
CA GLN A 235 11.24 1.03 9.83
C GLN A 235 12.54 0.31 9.45
N GLY A 236 13.67 1.03 9.43
CA GLY A 236 15.00 0.47 9.23
C GLY A 236 15.31 0.03 7.80
N PHE A 237 14.56 0.51 6.80
CA PHE A 237 14.84 0.21 5.40
C PHE A 237 15.92 1.10 4.79
N ILE A 238 16.10 2.32 5.32
CA ILE A 238 17.16 3.24 4.93
C ILE A 238 17.94 3.71 6.16
N PRO A 239 19.28 3.81 6.09
CA PRO A 239 20.11 4.17 7.24
C PRO A 239 20.11 5.66 7.56
N ARG A 240 19.60 6.49 6.66
CA ARG A 240 19.44 7.94 6.80
C ARG A 240 18.27 8.42 5.95
N LYS A 241 17.79 9.63 6.22
CA LYS A 241 16.81 10.33 5.37
C LYS A 241 17.57 11.06 4.25
N PRO A 242 17.46 10.64 2.98
CA PRO A 242 18.06 11.35 1.86
C PRO A 242 17.30 12.65 1.57
N ASP A 243 18.01 13.61 0.99
CA ASP A 243 17.41 14.82 0.44
C ASP A 243 16.81 14.54 -0.94
N MET A 244 15.90 15.40 -1.41
CA MET A 244 15.19 15.17 -2.68
C MET A 244 16.13 15.22 -3.88
N GLU A 245 17.16 16.05 -3.80
CA GLU A 245 18.25 16.22 -4.77
C GLU A 245 19.05 14.93 -4.96
N GLU A 246 19.07 14.05 -3.96
CA GLU A 246 19.75 12.75 -4.05
C GLU A 246 18.87 11.68 -4.71
N LEU A 247 17.54 11.86 -4.68
CA LEU A 247 16.57 10.88 -5.15
C LEU A 247 16.06 11.17 -6.57
N PHE A 248 15.95 12.44 -6.94
CA PHE A 248 15.31 12.86 -8.18
C PHE A 248 16.28 13.60 -9.09
N ALA A 249 16.11 13.39 -10.40
CA ALA A 249 16.89 14.09 -11.42
C ALA A 249 16.72 15.62 -11.28
N PRO A 250 17.77 16.44 -11.44
CA PRO A 250 17.70 17.88 -11.22
C PRO A 250 16.55 18.62 -11.95
N PRO A 251 16.21 18.30 -13.23
CA PRO A 251 15.07 18.93 -13.91
C PRO A 251 13.70 18.66 -13.26
N MET A 252 13.61 17.69 -12.35
CA MET A 252 12.38 17.31 -11.66
C MET A 252 12.18 18.07 -10.34
N LEU A 253 13.19 18.75 -9.82
CA LEU A 253 13.15 19.36 -8.49
C LEU A 253 12.19 20.56 -8.41
N ASP A 254 12.03 21.28 -9.53
CA ASP A 254 11.16 22.46 -9.63
C ASP A 254 9.72 22.13 -10.07
N LEU A 255 9.44 20.85 -10.38
CA LEU A 255 8.15 20.36 -10.90
C LEU A 255 7.21 19.89 -9.81
#